data_AF-A0A7S1PGY9-F1
#
_entry.id   AF-A0A7S1PGY9-F1
#
_cell.length_a   1.000
_cell.length_b   1.000
_cell.length_c   1.000
_cell.angle_alpha   90.00
_cell.angle_beta   90.00
_cell.angle_gamma   90.00
#
_symmetry.space_group_name_H-M   'P 1'
#
loop_
_entity.id
_entity.type
_entity.pdbx_description
1 polymer ?
#
loop_
_entity_poly.entity_id
_entity_poly.type
_entity_poly.pdbx_seq_one_letter_code
_entity_poly.pdbx_strand_id
1 'polypeptide(L)'
;MPKLTHLQFTNFHPQSISKFSTFIHLSILCTLLICSIFIFFESFLGSVEKSDKIGNVVGLPLSVDGIELVPFAGRGLPPPPPHKTKLIFMLIDAMRYDMVSASNPNMPFLSQRIASNKVVFMKAKSEPPTVTLPRLKALTTGMKPIFLDILKNVEDQSNPEKYSKLAFDNWVYRFHERGAKVVMCGDATWQNLFPTEYFSVIDPTTSLY
;
A
#
# COMPACT_ATOMS: atom_id res chain seq x y z
N MET A 1 7.96 31.25 89.47
CA MET A 1 8.80 30.40 88.60
C MET A 1 7.92 29.47 87.78
N PRO A 2 7.71 29.68 86.47
CA PRO A 2 7.12 28.68 85.59
C PRO A 2 8.19 27.99 84.72
N LYS A 3 7.97 26.68 84.49
CA LYS A 3 8.81 25.77 83.69
C LYS A 3 8.69 26.10 82.18
N LEU A 4 9.81 26.15 81.46
CA LEU A 4 9.83 26.12 80.00
C LEU A 4 9.67 24.67 79.49
N THR A 5 8.73 24.51 78.57
CA THR A 5 8.29 23.28 77.93
C THR A 5 9.24 22.84 76.82
N HIS A 6 9.51 21.54 76.73
CA HIS A 6 10.25 20.87 75.66
C HIS A 6 9.62 21.15 74.28
N LEU A 7 10.45 21.58 73.33
CA LEU A 7 10.16 21.59 71.89
C LEU A 7 10.01 20.13 71.40
N GLN A 8 8.81 19.77 70.92
CA GLN A 8 8.60 18.51 70.23
C GLN A 8 9.04 18.62 68.77
N PHE A 9 9.95 17.72 68.37
CA PHE A 9 10.31 17.49 66.97
C PHE A 9 9.07 17.08 66.18
N THR A 10 8.88 17.72 65.04
CA THR A 10 7.79 17.50 64.10
C THR A 10 7.74 16.04 63.61
N ASN A 11 6.62 15.38 63.88
CA ASN A 11 6.31 14.03 63.41
C ASN A 11 6.18 14.00 61.86
N PHE A 12 7.15 13.42 61.17
CA PHE A 12 7.02 13.06 59.75
C PHE A 12 6.17 11.80 59.62
N HIS A 13 5.00 11.91 59.00
CA HIS A 13 4.00 10.84 58.95
C HIS A 13 4.34 9.79 57.84
N PRO A 14 4.46 8.49 58.16
CA PRO A 14 4.88 7.44 57.21
C PRO A 14 3.97 7.26 55.97
N GLN A 15 2.71 7.71 56.02
CA GLN A 15 1.82 7.67 54.85
C GLN A 15 2.19 8.65 53.73
N SER A 16 3.01 9.67 54.02
CA SER A 16 3.49 10.62 53.02
C SER A 16 4.52 9.99 52.08
N ILE A 17 5.36 9.10 52.62
CA ILE A 17 6.47 8.46 51.89
C ILE A 17 5.95 7.42 50.87
N SER A 18 4.90 6.66 51.22
CA SER A 18 4.28 5.70 50.29
C SER A 18 3.53 6.38 49.13
N LYS A 19 2.90 7.52 49.39
CA LYS A 19 2.26 8.36 48.36
C LYS A 19 3.28 9.02 47.43
N PHE A 20 4.42 9.45 47.97
CA PHE A 20 5.51 10.00 47.17
C PHE A 20 6.17 8.94 46.28
N SER A 21 6.41 7.75 46.82
CA SER A 21 6.93 6.61 46.05
C SER A 21 5.98 6.20 44.92
N THR A 22 4.69 6.05 45.21
CA THR A 22 3.69 5.70 44.17
C THR A 22 3.56 6.78 43.09
N PHE A 23 3.68 8.06 43.45
CA PHE A 23 3.71 9.15 42.47
C PHE A 23 4.92 9.06 41.52
N ILE A 24 6.11 8.73 42.05
CA ILE A 24 7.31 8.52 41.22
C ILE A 24 7.13 7.34 40.27
N HIS A 25 6.63 6.20 40.76
CA HIS A 25 6.41 5.02 39.91
C HIS A 25 5.38 5.30 38.82
N LEU A 26 4.29 6.03 39.13
CA LEU A 26 3.29 6.42 38.15
C LEU A 26 3.85 7.39 37.10
N SER A 27 4.68 8.34 37.52
CA SER A 27 5.38 9.28 36.62
C SER A 27 6.31 8.54 35.65
N ILE A 28 7.09 7.58 36.16
CA ILE A 28 7.97 6.74 35.33
C ILE A 28 7.14 5.90 34.34
N LEU A 29 6.05 5.28 34.80
CA LEU A 29 5.16 4.49 33.93
C LEU A 29 4.54 5.34 32.82
N CYS A 30 4.05 6.54 33.15
CA CYS A 30 3.53 7.50 32.17
C CYS A 30 4.61 7.90 31.15
N THR A 31 5.82 8.18 31.61
CA THR A 31 6.94 8.55 30.73
C THR A 31 7.28 7.40 29.77
N LEU A 32 7.35 6.17 30.27
CA LEU A 32 7.59 4.98 29.44
C LEU A 32 6.46 4.73 28.43
N LEU A 33 5.21 4.96 28.81
CA LEU A 33 4.06 4.88 27.90
C LEU A 33 4.10 5.94 26.80
N ILE A 34 4.46 7.17 27.14
CA ILE A 34 4.59 8.26 26.15
C ILE A 34 5.76 7.98 25.22
N CYS A 35 6.92 7.54 25.74
CA CYS A 35 8.07 7.16 24.94
C CYS A 35 7.77 5.96 24.03
N SER A 36 7.04 4.95 24.51
CA SER A 36 6.68 3.79 23.69
C SER A 36 5.72 4.15 22.57
N ILE A 37 4.74 5.02 22.84
CA ILE A 37 3.86 5.58 21.83
C ILE A 37 4.69 6.35 20.79
N PHE A 38 5.64 7.18 21.22
CA PHE A 38 6.49 7.95 20.31
C PHE A 38 7.37 7.05 19.44
N ILE A 39 8.06 6.06 20.02
CA ILE A 39 8.87 5.07 19.28
C ILE A 39 8.00 4.25 18.34
N PHE A 40 6.79 3.86 18.78
CA PHE A 40 5.82 3.17 17.93
C PHE A 40 5.46 4.04 16.72
N PHE A 41 5.09 5.30 16.91
CA PHE A 41 4.74 6.18 15.79
C PHE A 41 5.94 6.48 14.89
N GLU A 42 7.13 6.75 15.43
CA GLU A 42 8.35 6.94 14.62
C GLU A 42 8.71 5.67 13.83
N SER A 43 8.61 4.47 14.42
CA SER A 43 8.97 3.23 13.73
C SER A 43 7.88 2.73 12.77
N PHE A 44 6.62 2.98 13.11
CA PHE A 44 5.45 2.55 12.33
C PHE A 44 5.13 3.53 11.19
N LEU A 45 5.37 4.82 11.37
CA LEU A 45 5.18 5.86 10.34
C LEU A 45 6.47 6.18 9.59
N GLY A 46 7.63 6.06 10.25
CA GLY A 46 8.94 6.42 9.72
C GLY A 46 9.62 5.27 8.99
N SER A 47 9.10 4.89 7.84
CA SER A 47 9.92 4.43 6.70
C SER A 47 9.03 4.22 5.49
N VAL A 48 8.68 5.33 4.86
CA VAL A 48 8.47 5.31 3.42
C VAL A 48 9.88 5.32 2.83
N GLU A 49 10.46 4.16 2.55
CA GLU A 49 11.56 4.12 1.59
C GLU A 49 10.98 4.60 0.26
N LYS A 50 11.12 5.91 0.02
CA LYS A 50 10.94 6.48 -1.29
C LYS A 50 12.07 5.91 -2.13
N SER A 51 11.82 4.79 -2.80
CA SER A 51 12.72 4.33 -3.82
C SER A 51 12.66 5.32 -4.98
N ASP A 52 13.53 6.32 -4.94
CA ASP A 52 13.86 7.18 -6.09
C ASP A 52 14.62 6.37 -7.16
N LYS A 53 14.93 5.09 -6.89
CA LYS A 53 15.53 4.18 -7.86
C LYS A 53 14.48 3.73 -8.85
N ILE A 54 14.78 4.00 -10.11
CA ILE A 54 14.10 3.45 -11.28
C ILE A 54 14.23 1.93 -11.26
N GLY A 55 13.11 1.22 -11.33
CA GLY A 55 13.10 -0.24 -11.47
C GLY A 55 13.91 -0.66 -12.70
N ASN A 56 14.91 -1.51 -12.51
CA ASN A 56 15.72 -2.08 -13.57
C ASN A 56 15.41 -3.57 -13.76
N VAL A 57 15.82 -4.12 -14.90
CA VAL A 57 15.61 -5.55 -15.22
C VAL A 57 16.64 -6.44 -14.48
N VAL A 58 17.59 -5.83 -13.78
CA VAL A 58 18.69 -6.53 -13.11
C VAL A 58 18.19 -7.05 -11.76
N GLY A 59 18.19 -8.37 -11.58
CA GLY A 59 17.73 -9.01 -10.35
C GLY A 59 16.23 -9.35 -10.31
N LEU A 60 15.54 -9.34 -11.45
CA LEU A 60 14.20 -9.91 -11.53
C LEU A 60 14.25 -11.40 -11.13
N PRO A 61 13.29 -11.88 -10.29
CA PRO A 61 13.22 -13.30 -9.97
C PRO A 61 13.00 -14.10 -11.25
N LEU A 62 13.76 -15.19 -11.42
CA LEU A 62 13.64 -16.08 -12.58
C LEU A 62 12.33 -16.88 -12.57
N SER A 63 11.65 -16.93 -11.42
CA SER A 63 10.33 -17.53 -11.28
C SER A 63 9.53 -16.87 -10.16
N VAL A 64 8.22 -16.74 -10.33
CA VAL A 64 7.28 -16.33 -9.27
C VAL A 64 6.17 -17.38 -9.21
N ASP A 65 5.96 -17.99 -8.04
CA ASP A 65 4.93 -19.02 -7.81
C ASP A 65 4.90 -20.15 -8.84
N GLY A 66 6.09 -20.64 -9.23
CA GLY A 66 6.25 -21.73 -10.21
C GLY A 66 6.09 -21.30 -11.67
N ILE A 67 5.84 -20.02 -11.93
CA ILE A 67 5.88 -19.44 -13.27
C ILE A 67 7.30 -18.95 -13.52
N GLU A 68 8.02 -19.58 -14.45
CA GLU A 68 9.30 -19.05 -14.91
C GLU A 68 9.10 -17.70 -15.59
N LEU A 69 9.59 -16.64 -14.95
CA LEU A 69 9.71 -15.32 -15.53
C LEU A 69 10.97 -15.33 -16.36
N VAL A 70 10.91 -15.93 -17.55
CA VAL A 70 12.07 -15.99 -18.44
C VAL A 70 12.36 -14.57 -18.93
N PRO A 71 13.39 -13.87 -18.41
CA PRO A 71 13.66 -12.51 -18.86
C PRO A 71 14.14 -12.64 -20.31
N PHE A 72 13.55 -11.89 -21.24
CA PHE A 72 14.00 -11.91 -22.64
C PHE A 72 15.52 -11.65 -22.75
N ALA A 73 16.07 -10.82 -21.87
CA ALA A 73 17.50 -10.53 -21.77
C ALA A 73 18.34 -11.68 -21.17
N GLY A 74 17.76 -12.60 -20.40
CA GLY A 74 18.48 -13.65 -19.65
C GLY A 74 18.92 -14.85 -20.50
N ARG A 75 18.44 -14.99 -21.75
CA ARG A 75 18.88 -16.04 -22.68
C ARG A 75 19.99 -15.61 -23.65
N GLY A 76 20.48 -14.37 -23.56
CA GLY A 76 21.33 -13.80 -24.62
C GLY A 76 20.63 -13.72 -25.98
N LEU A 77 19.30 -13.88 -25.99
CA LEU A 77 18.49 -13.72 -27.18
C LEU A 77 18.29 -12.21 -27.41
N PRO A 78 18.35 -11.75 -28.66
CA PRO A 78 18.00 -10.38 -28.96
C PRO A 78 16.58 -10.10 -28.43
N PRO A 79 16.30 -8.88 -27.93
CA PRO A 79 14.94 -8.51 -27.57
C PRO A 79 14.02 -8.89 -28.74
N PRO A 80 12.83 -9.44 -28.45
CA PRO A 80 11.94 -9.88 -29.50
C PRO A 80 11.70 -8.67 -30.41
N PRO A 81 11.69 -8.85 -31.75
CA PRO A 81 11.48 -7.75 -32.66
C PRO A 81 10.22 -6.99 -32.21
N PRO A 82 10.19 -5.65 -32.34
CA PRO A 82 9.08 -4.83 -31.87
C PRO A 82 7.80 -5.25 -32.60
N HIS A 83 7.10 -6.23 -32.05
CA HIS A 83 5.76 -6.54 -32.45
C HIS A 83 4.92 -5.35 -32.00
N LYS A 84 3.98 -4.92 -32.84
CA LYS A 84 2.90 -4.00 -32.46
C LYS A 84 1.95 -4.73 -31.48
N THR A 85 2.48 -5.21 -30.37
CA THR A 85 1.75 -5.95 -29.37
C THR A 85 1.02 -4.92 -28.52
N LYS A 86 -0.31 -4.95 -28.61
CA LYS A 86 -1.16 -4.17 -27.71
C LYS A 86 -1.28 -4.94 -26.40
N LEU A 87 -0.95 -4.29 -25.29
CA LEU A 87 -1.22 -4.80 -23.95
C LEU A 87 -2.55 -4.21 -23.46
N ILE A 88 -3.42 -5.05 -22.94
CA ILE A 88 -4.65 -4.62 -22.26
C ILE A 88 -4.51 -5.05 -20.80
N PHE A 89 -4.39 -4.07 -19.90
CA PHE A 89 -4.49 -4.28 -18.46
C PHE A 89 -5.92 -3.95 -18.05
N MET A 90 -6.68 -4.97 -17.63
CA MET A 90 -8.07 -4.83 -17.20
C MET A 90 -8.17 -5.17 -15.72
N LEU A 91 -8.69 -4.23 -14.93
CA LEU A 91 -9.00 -4.42 -13.53
C LEU A 91 -10.52 -4.46 -13.36
N ILE A 92 -11.02 -5.50 -12.70
CA ILE A 92 -12.44 -5.65 -12.38
C ILE A 92 -12.56 -5.63 -10.86
N ASP A 93 -13.18 -4.58 -10.32
CA ASP A 93 -13.38 -4.45 -8.88
C ASP A 93 -14.38 -5.49 -8.36
N ALA A 94 -14.23 -5.89 -7.10
CA ALA A 94 -15.05 -6.87 -6.41
C ALA A 94 -15.16 -8.27 -7.08
N MET A 95 -14.30 -8.58 -8.05
CA MET A 95 -14.27 -9.91 -8.69
C MET A 95 -13.61 -10.94 -7.77
N ARG A 96 -14.43 -11.79 -7.15
CA ARG A 96 -13.95 -12.90 -6.32
C ARG A 96 -13.50 -14.09 -7.17
N TYR A 97 -12.56 -14.87 -6.65
CA TYR A 97 -12.01 -16.05 -7.32
C TYR A 97 -13.07 -17.10 -7.70
N ASP A 98 -14.07 -17.33 -6.85
CA ASP A 98 -15.16 -18.29 -7.10
C ASP A 98 -16.11 -17.86 -8.22
N MET A 99 -16.21 -16.56 -8.50
CA MET A 99 -17.00 -16.03 -9.61
C MET A 99 -16.39 -16.36 -10.98
N VAL A 100 -15.07 -16.56 -11.05
CA VAL A 100 -14.31 -16.80 -12.29
C VAL A 100 -13.74 -18.22 -12.41
N SER A 101 -14.18 -19.13 -11.54
CA SER A 101 -13.72 -20.53 -11.52
C SER A 101 -13.92 -21.22 -12.89
N ALA A 102 -13.04 -22.15 -13.22
CA ALA A 102 -13.13 -22.99 -14.43
C ALA A 102 -14.45 -23.77 -14.53
N SER A 103 -15.14 -23.97 -13.40
CA SER A 103 -16.43 -24.66 -13.32
C SER A 103 -17.64 -23.73 -13.26
N ASN A 104 -17.48 -22.41 -13.35
CA ASN A 104 -18.59 -21.47 -13.20
C ASN A 104 -19.43 -21.37 -14.49
N PRO A 105 -20.72 -21.76 -14.48
CA PRO A 105 -21.55 -21.74 -15.68
C PRO A 105 -21.90 -20.31 -16.14
N ASN A 106 -21.76 -19.30 -15.26
CA ASN A 106 -22.12 -17.91 -15.57
C ASN A 106 -21.05 -17.17 -16.40
N MET A 107 -19.85 -17.74 -16.56
CA MET A 107 -18.77 -17.17 -17.37
C MET A 107 -18.21 -18.19 -18.37
N PRO A 108 -19.03 -18.74 -19.28
CA PRO A 108 -18.67 -19.88 -20.12
C PRO A 108 -17.45 -19.61 -21.01
N PHE A 109 -17.30 -18.37 -21.49
CA PHE A 109 -16.13 -17.97 -22.26
C PHE A 109 -14.84 -18.11 -21.45
N LEU A 110 -14.80 -17.58 -20.23
CA LEU A 110 -13.61 -17.61 -19.38
C LEU A 110 -13.32 -19.04 -18.93
N SER A 111 -14.34 -19.75 -18.46
CA SER A 111 -14.25 -21.14 -18.01
C SER A 111 -13.70 -22.07 -19.10
N GLN A 112 -14.17 -21.93 -20.35
CA GLN A 112 -13.66 -22.70 -21.49
C GLN A 112 -12.18 -22.38 -21.76
N ARG A 113 -11.77 -21.11 -21.67
CA ARG A 113 -10.39 -20.69 -21.94
C ARG A 113 -9.43 -21.22 -20.88
N ILE A 114 -9.84 -21.19 -19.61
CA ILE A 114 -9.10 -21.78 -18.48
C ILE A 114 -8.98 -23.30 -18.70
N ALA A 115 -10.09 -24.00 -18.96
CA ALA A 115 -10.09 -25.45 -19.19
C ALA A 115 -9.22 -25.88 -20.39
N SER A 116 -9.11 -25.03 -21.42
CA SER A 116 -8.29 -25.28 -22.61
C SER A 116 -6.80 -24.97 -22.45
N ASN A 117 -6.32 -24.61 -21.25
CA ASN A 117 -4.94 -24.17 -20.98
C ASN A 117 -4.45 -23.02 -21.88
N LYS A 118 -5.37 -22.16 -22.33
CA LYS A 118 -5.06 -20.98 -23.16
C LYS A 118 -4.86 -19.70 -22.35
N VAL A 119 -5.08 -19.78 -21.03
CA VAL A 119 -4.97 -18.67 -20.09
C VAL A 119 -4.21 -19.15 -18.86
N VAL A 120 -3.26 -18.35 -18.40
CA VAL A 120 -2.64 -18.55 -17.10
C VAL A 120 -3.60 -18.02 -16.04
N PHE A 121 -4.17 -18.92 -15.23
CA PHE A 121 -5.13 -18.57 -14.19
C PHE A 121 -4.48 -18.69 -12.81
N MET A 122 -4.44 -17.58 -12.08
CA MET A 122 -3.77 -17.49 -10.78
C MET A 122 -4.73 -17.00 -9.70
N LYS A 123 -4.54 -17.50 -8.47
CA LYS A 123 -5.28 -17.06 -7.29
C LYS A 123 -4.44 -16.09 -6.49
N ALA A 124 -4.76 -14.81 -6.56
CA ALA A 124 -4.18 -13.81 -5.67
C ALA A 124 -4.92 -13.83 -4.30
N LYS A 125 -4.17 -13.97 -3.21
CA LYS A 125 -4.70 -13.81 -1.85
C LYS A 125 -4.54 -12.34 -1.45
N SER A 126 -5.66 -11.69 -1.15
CA SER A 126 -5.62 -10.30 -0.74
C SER A 126 -5.61 -10.18 0.78
N GLU A 127 -4.53 -9.62 1.34
CA GLU A 127 -4.47 -9.29 2.76
C GLU A 127 -5.42 -8.11 3.08
N PRO A 128 -5.98 -8.04 4.31
CA PRO A 128 -6.64 -6.82 4.79
C PRO A 128 -5.65 -5.65 4.81
N PRO A 129 -6.10 -4.39 4.58
CA PRO A 129 -7.45 -3.94 4.26
C PRO A 129 -7.81 -4.07 2.77
N THR A 130 -9.11 -4.14 2.48
CA THR A 130 -9.66 -4.34 1.12
C THR A 130 -10.08 -3.07 0.41
N VAL A 131 -9.27 -2.02 0.50
CA VAL A 131 -9.55 -0.74 -0.17
C VAL A 131 -8.99 -0.77 -1.60
N THR A 132 -9.74 -0.25 -2.57
CA THR A 132 -9.40 -0.30 -4.00
C THR A 132 -8.15 0.52 -4.34
N LEU A 133 -8.05 1.76 -3.84
CA LEU A 133 -6.97 2.68 -4.21
C LEU A 133 -5.56 2.23 -3.74
N PRO A 134 -5.34 1.79 -2.48
CA PRO A 134 -4.03 1.26 -2.07
C PRO A 134 -3.62 0.02 -2.87
N ARG A 135 -4.58 -0.81 -3.29
CA ARG A 135 -4.33 -2.01 -4.08
C ARG A 135 -3.97 -1.67 -5.51
N LEU A 136 -4.67 -0.71 -6.13
CA LEU A 136 -4.32 -0.23 -7.45
C LEU A 136 -2.92 0.41 -7.47
N LYS A 137 -2.56 1.17 -6.44
CA LYS A 137 -1.20 1.69 -6.24
C LYS A 137 -0.16 0.56 -6.13
N ALA A 138 -0.46 -0.49 -5.36
CA ALA A 138 0.42 -1.64 -5.23
C ALA A 138 0.58 -2.43 -6.54
N LEU A 139 -0.51 -2.62 -7.30
CA LEU A 139 -0.47 -3.29 -8.60
C LEU A 139 0.34 -2.50 -9.65
N THR A 140 0.40 -1.19 -9.52
CA THR A 140 1.04 -0.32 -10.51
C THR A 140 2.51 -0.04 -10.22
N THR A 141 2.86 0.00 -8.94
CA THR A 141 4.24 0.22 -8.47
C THR A 141 4.98 -1.08 -8.12
N GLY A 142 4.25 -2.17 -7.88
CA GLY A 142 4.81 -3.40 -7.29
C GLY A 142 5.13 -3.30 -5.80
N MET A 143 4.81 -2.18 -5.15
CA MET A 143 5.11 -1.95 -3.73
C MET A 143 3.94 -2.37 -2.83
N LYS A 144 4.23 -2.86 -1.63
CA LYS A 144 3.18 -3.15 -0.63
C LYS A 144 2.47 -1.85 -0.24
N PRO A 145 1.12 -1.84 -0.11
CA PRO A 145 0.40 -0.67 0.38
C PRO A 145 0.88 -0.26 1.79
N ILE A 146 1.15 1.03 2.00
CA ILE A 146 1.59 1.56 3.29
C ILE A 146 0.36 2.00 4.09
N PHE A 147 0.34 1.80 5.41
CA PHE A 147 -0.78 2.18 6.28
C PHE A 147 -1.17 3.67 6.16
N LEU A 148 -0.18 4.56 6.00
CA LEU A 148 -0.42 5.98 5.74
C LEU A 148 -1.16 6.23 4.42
N ASP A 149 -0.95 5.42 3.38
CA ASP A 149 -1.71 5.55 2.13
C ASP A 149 -3.18 5.18 2.34
N ILE A 150 -3.46 4.23 3.25
CA ILE A 150 -4.83 3.86 3.60
C ILE A 150 -5.51 4.98 4.39
N LEU A 151 -4.82 5.60 5.35
CA LEU A 151 -5.35 6.74 6.10
C LEU A 151 -5.59 7.97 5.21
N LYS A 152 -4.64 8.31 4.34
CA LYS A 152 -4.81 9.41 3.37
C LYS A 152 -6.01 9.18 2.46
N ASN A 153 -6.24 7.94 2.00
CA ASN A 153 -7.43 7.63 1.20
C ASN A 153 -8.76 7.82 1.95
N VAL A 154 -8.76 7.71 3.29
CA VAL A 154 -9.95 7.97 4.11
C VAL A 154 -10.16 9.49 4.30
N GLU A 155 -9.08 10.25 4.46
CA GLU A 155 -9.12 11.71 4.63
C GLU A 155 -9.39 12.45 3.31
N ASP A 156 -8.81 12.01 2.21
CA ASP A 156 -8.89 12.62 0.88
C ASP A 156 -10.29 12.48 0.23
N GLN A 157 -11.22 11.68 0.81
CA GLN A 157 -12.64 11.72 0.43
C GLN A 157 -13.29 13.09 0.66
N SER A 158 -12.68 13.94 1.49
CA SER A 158 -13.16 15.29 1.79
C SER A 158 -12.57 16.38 0.87
N ASN A 159 -11.52 16.08 0.09
CA ASN A 159 -10.91 17.04 -0.83
C ASN A 159 -10.29 16.34 -2.05
N PRO A 160 -11.04 16.17 -3.16
CA PRO A 160 -10.63 15.39 -4.33
C PRO A 160 -9.44 16.00 -5.11
N GLU A 161 -9.02 17.24 -4.84
CA GLU A 161 -7.84 17.84 -5.48
C GLU A 161 -6.51 17.41 -4.84
N LYS A 162 -6.55 16.72 -3.69
CA LYS A 162 -5.36 16.37 -2.89
C LYS A 162 -4.88 14.94 -3.07
N TYR A 163 -5.38 14.20 -4.07
CA TYR A 163 -4.63 13.02 -4.52
C TYR A 163 -3.30 13.53 -5.07
N SER A 164 -2.24 13.44 -4.26
CA SER A 164 -0.87 13.61 -4.75
C SER A 164 -0.67 12.55 -5.82
N LYS A 165 -0.95 12.94 -7.07
CA LYS A 165 -0.76 12.12 -8.27
C LYS A 165 0.51 11.29 -8.09
N LEU A 166 0.42 10.00 -8.36
CA LEU A 166 1.43 9.02 -7.99
C LEU A 166 2.80 9.43 -8.56
N ALA A 167 3.66 9.96 -7.68
CA ALA A 167 5.02 10.39 -8.01
C ALA A 167 6.04 9.23 -7.97
N PHE A 168 5.57 8.00 -7.71
CA PHE A 168 6.40 6.81 -7.63
C PHE A 168 6.55 6.13 -8.99
N ASP A 169 7.64 5.39 -9.15
CA ASP A 169 7.86 4.55 -10.32
C ASP A 169 6.72 3.54 -10.48
N ASN A 170 6.11 3.52 -11.67
CA ASN A 170 5.00 2.65 -12.00
C ASN A 170 5.01 2.33 -13.49
N TRP A 171 4.38 1.23 -13.88
CA TRP A 171 4.42 0.79 -15.27
C TRP A 171 3.73 1.76 -16.25
N VAL A 172 2.71 2.53 -15.82
CA VAL A 172 2.04 3.54 -16.65
C VAL A 172 3.03 4.64 -17.05
N TYR A 173 3.72 5.21 -16.06
CA TYR A 173 4.77 6.20 -16.26
C TYR A 173 5.90 5.66 -17.14
N ARG A 174 6.33 4.41 -16.91
CA ARG A 174 7.39 3.78 -17.72
C ARG A 174 7.02 3.60 -19.18
N PHE A 175 5.76 3.29 -19.49
CA PHE A 175 5.30 3.24 -20.88
C PHE A 175 5.27 4.63 -21.51
N HIS A 176 4.78 5.63 -20.77
CA HIS A 176 4.78 7.03 -21.21
C HIS A 176 6.19 7.54 -21.53
N GLU A 177 7.16 7.36 -20.62
CA GLU A 177 8.57 7.75 -20.79
C GLU A 177 9.25 7.10 -22.00
N ARG A 178 8.80 5.90 -22.39
CA ARG A 178 9.30 5.18 -23.57
C ARG A 178 8.58 5.59 -24.86
N GLY A 179 7.71 6.60 -24.81
CA GLY A 179 6.93 7.07 -25.96
C GLY A 179 5.84 6.09 -26.41
N ALA A 180 5.42 5.16 -25.56
CA ALA A 180 4.32 4.26 -25.88
C ALA A 180 2.98 5.02 -25.82
N LYS A 181 2.06 4.69 -26.73
CA LYS A 181 0.69 5.22 -26.69
C LYS A 181 -0.08 4.52 -25.56
N VAL A 182 -0.27 5.21 -24.44
CA VAL A 182 -1.07 4.71 -23.30
C VAL A 182 -2.49 5.25 -23.41
N VAL A 183 -3.48 4.35 -23.36
CA VAL A 183 -4.91 4.70 -23.39
C VAL A 183 -5.54 4.27 -22.08
N MET A 184 -6.25 5.20 -21.44
CA MET A 184 -6.95 4.98 -20.19
C MET A 184 -8.46 4.95 -20.43
N CYS A 185 -9.11 3.86 -20.02
CA CYS A 185 -10.57 3.70 -20.06
C CYS A 185 -11.03 3.26 -18.67
N GLY A 186 -11.85 4.06 -17.98
CA GLY A 186 -12.23 3.77 -16.59
C GLY A 186 -12.68 5.01 -15.80
N ASP A 187 -12.88 4.84 -14.50
CA ASP A 187 -13.50 5.83 -13.62
C ASP A 187 -12.53 6.93 -13.13
N ALA A 188 -13.04 7.79 -12.23
CA ALA A 188 -12.27 8.86 -11.60
C ALA A 188 -11.09 8.34 -10.75
N THR A 189 -11.14 7.09 -10.28
CA THR A 189 -10.08 6.50 -9.43
C THR A 189 -8.73 6.52 -10.13
N TRP A 190 -8.69 6.16 -11.42
CA TRP A 190 -7.46 6.14 -12.21
C TRP A 190 -6.94 7.55 -12.54
N GLN A 191 -7.85 8.49 -12.82
CA GLN A 191 -7.51 9.88 -13.12
C GLN A 191 -6.91 10.59 -11.90
N ASN A 192 -7.43 10.25 -10.71
CA ASN A 192 -6.91 10.76 -9.45
C ASN A 192 -5.57 10.13 -9.09
N LEU A 193 -5.33 8.88 -9.51
CA LEU A 193 -4.09 8.17 -9.19
C LEU A 193 -2.92 8.61 -10.08
N PHE A 194 -3.15 8.90 -11.36
CA PHE A 194 -2.08 9.20 -12.32
C PHE A 194 -2.19 10.60 -12.91
N PRO A 195 -1.05 11.29 -13.11
CA PRO A 195 -1.04 12.49 -13.93
C PRO A 195 -1.61 12.23 -15.33
N THR A 196 -2.48 13.13 -15.80
CA THR A 196 -3.19 13.02 -17.09
C THR A 196 -2.22 13.03 -18.27
N GLU A 197 -1.08 13.68 -18.13
CA GLU A 197 0.00 13.71 -19.11
C GLU A 197 0.57 12.33 -19.43
N TYR A 198 0.41 11.34 -18.54
CA TYR A 198 0.87 9.97 -18.81
C TYR A 198 0.02 9.25 -19.86
N PHE A 199 -1.17 9.75 -20.16
CA PHE A 199 -2.12 9.14 -21.08
C PHE A 199 -2.22 9.92 -22.38
N SER A 200 -2.09 9.21 -23.50
CA SER A 200 -2.31 9.79 -24.83
C SER A 200 -3.80 9.98 -25.13
N VAL A 201 -4.65 9.15 -24.53
CA VAL A 201 -6.12 9.21 -24.66
C VAL A 201 -6.72 8.82 -23.30
N ILE A 202 -7.69 9.60 -22.84
CA ILE A 202 -8.48 9.32 -21.64
C ILE A 202 -9.94 9.22 -22.07
N ASP A 203 -10.57 8.09 -21.80
CA ASP A 203 -11.99 7.82 -22.04
C ASP A 203 -12.65 7.50 -20.69
N PRO A 204 -13.13 8.53 -19.97
CA PRO A 204 -13.66 8.34 -18.63
C PRO A 204 -15.01 7.62 -18.70
N THR A 205 -15.14 6.52 -17.96
CA THR A 205 -16.43 5.87 -17.76
C THR A 205 -17.12 6.50 -16.56
N THR A 206 -18.29 7.08 -16.78
CA THR A 206 -19.19 7.46 -15.68
C THR A 206 -19.68 6.19 -15.02
N SER A 207 -19.39 6.02 -13.73
CA SER A 207 -20.06 5.04 -12.89
C SER A 207 -21.58 5.19 -13.09
N LEU A 208 -22.29 4.09 -13.33
CA LEU A 208 -23.75 4.11 -13.35
C LEU A 208 -24.21 4.53 -11.95
N TYR A 209 -24.64 5.78 -11.82
CA TYR A 209 -25.35 6.31 -10.66
C TYR A 209 -26.80 5.86 -10.68
#